data_AF-A0A1S8WR31-F1
#
_entry.id   AF-A0A1S8WR31-F1
#
_cell.length_a   1.000
_cell.length_b   1.000
_cell.length_c   1.000
_cell.angle_alpha   90.00
_cell.angle_beta   90.00
_cell.angle_gamma   90.00
#
_symmetry.space_group_name_H-M   'P 1'
#
loop_
_entity.id
_entity.type
_entity.pdbx_description
1 polymer ?
#
loop_
_entity_poly.entity_id
_entity_poly.type
_entity_poly.pdbx_seq_one_letter_code
_entity_poly.pdbx_strand_id
1 'polypeptide(L)' 'MLGDEALCFNCPVVVDSGQSLNSAPEAQIRQINGQFLFAREDEGLFYLNCANKRKGRPITLVFSEDAQFALDDYFLEDNQ' A
#
# COMPACT_ATOMS: atom_id res chain seq x y z
N MET A 1 -4.51 -20.17 -9.43
CA MET A 1 -3.27 -19.41 -9.63
C MET A 1 -3.64 -17.95 -9.49
N LEU A 2 -3.26 -17.29 -8.39
CA LEU A 2 -3.59 -15.88 -8.16
C LEU A 2 -2.45 -15.05 -8.75
N GLY A 3 -2.60 -14.69 -10.03
CA GLY A 3 -1.70 -13.76 -10.73
C GLY A 3 -1.73 -12.36 -10.10
N ASP A 4 -0.97 -11.44 -10.69
CA ASP A 4 -0.91 -10.06 -10.24
C ASP A 4 -2.31 -9.45 -10.25
N GLU A 5 -2.73 -8.93 -9.10
CA GLU A 5 -4.04 -8.34 -8.92
C GLU A 5 -3.93 -6.83 -9.12
N ALA A 6 -4.57 -6.33 -10.18
CA ALA A 6 -4.59 -4.90 -10.44
C ALA A 6 -5.58 -4.19 -9.52
N LEU A 7 -5.06 -3.33 -8.64
CA LEU A 7 -5.85 -2.54 -7.68
C LEU A 7 -6.55 -1.34 -8.34
N CYS A 8 -5.95 -0.78 -9.39
CA CYS A 8 -6.54 0.27 -10.21
C CYS A 8 -5.90 0.35 -11.60
N PHE A 9 -6.67 0.82 -12.59
CA PHE A 9 -6.21 1.20 -13.91
C PHE A 9 -6.54 2.68 -14.19
N ASN A 10 -5.59 3.42 -14.78
CA ASN A 10 -5.74 4.85 -15.09
C ASN A 10 -6.17 5.72 -13.90
N CYS A 11 -5.73 5.36 -12.69
CA CYS A 11 -5.91 6.20 -11.51
C CYS A 11 -4.97 7.42 -11.59
N PRO A 12 -5.49 8.67 -11.60
CA PRO A 12 -4.66 9.84 -11.43
C PRO A 12 -4.08 9.85 -10.01
N VAL A 13 -2.80 10.19 -9.90
CA VAL A 13 -2.10 10.30 -8.62
C VAL A 13 -1.34 11.61 -8.54
N VAL A 14 -1.07 12.06 -7.32
CA VAL A 14 -0.27 13.26 -7.04
C VAL A 14 1.04 12.80 -6.41
N VAL A 15 2.16 13.31 -6.91
CA VAL A 15 3.48 13.12 -6.29
C VAL A 15 3.70 14.29 -5.32
N ASP A 16 3.55 14.03 -4.03
CA ASP A 16 3.63 15.05 -2.97
C ASP A 16 4.68 14.68 -1.92
N SER A 17 5.82 15.38 -1.92
CA SER A 17 6.89 15.19 -0.93
C SER A 17 6.54 15.73 0.47
N GLY A 18 5.44 16.48 0.61
CA GLY A 18 4.94 16.95 1.91
C GLY A 18 4.17 15.88 2.69
N GLN A 19 3.84 14.75 2.07
CA GLN A 19 3.12 13.64 2.70
C GLN A 19 4.08 12.54 3.15
N SER A 20 3.86 12.03 4.37
CA SER A 20 4.68 10.94 4.92
C SER A 20 4.19 9.55 4.51
N LEU A 21 2.92 9.43 4.11
CA LEU A 21 2.28 8.17 3.74
C LEU A 21 1.56 8.30 2.40
N ASN A 22 1.50 7.19 1.67
CA ASN A 22 0.66 7.09 0.49
C ASN A 22 -0.81 6.98 0.89
N SER A 23 -1.66 7.72 0.19
CA SER A 23 -3.12 7.65 0.36
C SER A 23 -3.77 7.09 -0.90
N ALA A 24 -4.80 6.26 -0.72
CA ALA A 24 -5.60 5.70 -1.81
C ALA A 24 -7.05 5.52 -1.35
N PRO A 25 -8.01 5.33 -2.28
CA PRO A 25 -9.39 5.01 -1.92
C PRO A 25 -9.47 3.81 -0.97
N GLU A 26 -10.36 3.91 0.02
CA GLU A 26 -10.52 2.93 1.10
C GLU A 26 -10.66 1.48 0.60
N ALA A 27 -11.41 1.28 -0.50
CA ALA A 27 -11.58 -0.04 -1.10
C ALA A 27 -10.25 -0.68 -1.55
N GLN A 28 -9.33 0.11 -2.12
CA GLN A 28 -8.01 -0.36 -2.55
C GLN A 28 -7.14 -0.70 -1.33
N ILE A 29 -7.17 0.15 -0.30
CA ILE A 29 -6.42 -0.07 0.94
C ILE A 29 -6.93 -1.32 1.67
N ARG A 30 -8.25 -1.55 1.72
CA ARG A 30 -8.82 -2.78 2.31
C ARG A 30 -8.39 -4.05 1.55
N GLN A 31 -8.29 -3.98 0.23
CA GLN A 31 -7.81 -5.09 -0.59
C GLN A 31 -6.33 -5.38 -0.34
N ILE A 32 -5.48 -4.34 -0.27
CA ILE A 32 -4.07 -4.46 0.14
C ILE A 32 -3.97 -5.07 1.54
N ASN A 33 -4.75 -4.54 2.49
CA ASN A 33 -4.74 -5.00 3.88
C ASN A 33 -5.25 -6.43 4.06
N GLY A 34 -6.09 -6.93 3.14
CA GLY A 34 -6.47 -8.34 3.12
C GLY A 34 -5.28 -9.30 2.95
N GLN A 35 -4.13 -8.81 2.46
CA GLN A 35 -2.88 -9.56 2.38
C GLN A 35 -2.13 -9.64 3.72
N PHE A 36 -2.48 -8.80 4.68
CA PHE A 36 -1.85 -8.70 5.99
C PHE A 36 -2.82 -9.18 7.08
N LEU A 37 -2.26 -9.66 8.20
CA LEU A 37 -3.04 -9.84 9.42
C LEU A 37 -3.23 -8.45 10.05
N PHE A 38 -4.23 -7.74 9.52
CA PHE A 38 -4.62 -6.39 9.92
C PHE A 38 -4.94 -6.33 11.42
N ALA A 39 -4.46 -5.27 12.09
CA ALA A 39 -4.61 -5.12 13.53
C ALA A 39 -5.78 -4.19 13.90
N ARG A 40 -5.84 -2.98 13.31
CA ARG A 40 -6.89 -1.99 13.60
C ARG A 40 -6.91 -0.84 12.58
N GLU A 41 -8.06 -0.21 12.45
CA GLU A 41 -8.27 1.05 11.72
C GLU A 41 -8.51 2.15 12.74
N ASP A 42 -7.83 3.28 12.61
CA ASP A 42 -8.03 4.43 13.49
C ASP A 42 -7.72 5.73 12.74
N GLU A 43 -8.65 6.70 12.79
CA GLU A 43 -8.53 8.02 12.14
C GLU A 43 -8.07 7.98 10.65
N GLY A 44 -8.50 6.95 9.89
CA GLY A 44 -8.12 6.78 8.48
C GLY A 44 -6.72 6.17 8.26
N LEU A 45 -6.04 5.77 9.32
CA LEU A 45 -4.81 5.00 9.30
C LEU A 45 -5.08 3.51 9.48
N PHE A 46 -4.29 2.70 8.78
CA PHE A 46 -4.38 1.25 8.82
C PHE A 46 -3.14 0.67 9.50
N TYR A 47 -3.35 0.08 10.67
CA TYR A 47 -2.28 -0.47 11.48
C TYR A 47 -2.13 -1.96 11.24
N LEU A 48 -0.88 -2.40 11.17
CA LEU A 48 -0.50 -3.81 11.14
C LEU A 48 0.55 -4.09 12.21
N ASN A 49 0.65 -5.35 12.63
CA ASN A 49 1.74 -5.77 13.50
C ASN A 49 3.06 -5.73 12.72
N CYS A 50 4.08 -5.03 13.23
CA CYS A 50 5.39 -4.90 12.59
C CYS A 50 6.02 -6.25 12.19
N ALA A 51 5.74 -7.33 12.93
CA ALA A 51 6.20 -8.69 12.57
C ALA A 51 5.62 -9.22 11.25
N ASN A 52 4.55 -8.61 10.74
CA ASN A 52 3.88 -8.97 9.50
C ASN A 52 4.22 -8.05 8.33
N LYS A 53 5.05 -7.01 8.51
CA LYS A 53 5.34 -6.00 7.46
C LYS A 53 5.90 -6.61 6.17
N ARG A 54 6.65 -7.71 6.27
CA ARG A 54 7.24 -8.44 5.12
C ARG A 54 6.41 -9.64 4.63
N LYS A 55 5.19 -9.82 5.12
CA LYS A 55 4.34 -10.97 4.77
C LYS A 55 3.38 -10.70 3.61
N GLY A 56 3.12 -9.44 3.30
CA GLY A 56 2.31 -9.09 2.13
C GLY A 56 3.10 -9.19 0.83
N ARG A 57 2.39 -9.08 -0.29
CA ARG A 57 3.02 -9.06 -1.61
C ARG A 57 3.56 -7.66 -1.91
N PRO A 58 4.62 -7.54 -2.71
CA PRO A 58 5.09 -6.25 -3.21
C PRO A 58 3.97 -5.53 -3.97
N ILE A 59 3.90 -4.22 -3.84
CA ILE A 59 3.01 -3.37 -4.64
C ILE A 59 3.86 -2.70 -5.70
N THR A 60 3.48 -2.82 -6.97
CA THR A 60 4.16 -2.11 -8.06
C THR A 60 3.26 -0.99 -8.57
N LEU A 61 3.81 0.22 -8.63
CA LEU A 61 3.19 1.36 -9.29
C LEU A 61 3.68 1.41 -10.74
N VAL A 62 2.75 1.37 -11.70
CA VAL A 62 3.05 1.38 -13.14
C VAL A 62 2.45 2.65 -13.75
N PHE A 63 3.30 3.59 -14.14
CA PHE A 63 2.90 4.83 -14.82
C PHE A 63 2.99 4.68 -16.35
N SER A 64 4.02 3.96 -16.82
CA SER A 64 4.22 3.58 -18.22
C SER A 64 5.09 2.31 -18.28
N GLU A 65 5.32 1.76 -19.47
CA GLU A 65 6.17 0.58 -19.67
C GLU A 65 7.57 0.77 -19.06
N ASP A 66 8.13 1.98 -19.19
CA ASP A 66 9.48 2.32 -18.70
C ASP A 66 9.50 2.93 -17.28
N ALA A 67 8.34 3.23 -16.70
CA ALA A 67 8.23 3.90 -15.40
C ALA A 67 7.44 3.04 -14.41
N GLN A 68 8.17 2.11 -13.78
CA GLN A 68 7.65 1.16 -12.81
C GLN A 68 8.43 1.27 -11.48
N PHE A 69 7.71 1.34 -10.37
CA PHE A 69 8.28 1.50 -9.04
C PHE A 69 7.73 0.44 -8.09
N ALA A 70 8.61 -0.39 -7.53
CA ALA A 70 8.25 -1.32 -6.47
C ALA A 70 8.22 -0.61 -5.12
N LEU A 71 7.14 -0.82 -4.37
CA LEU A 71 6.99 -0.38 -2.98
C LEU A 71 7.32 -1.57 -2.08
N ASP A 72 8.59 -1.70 -1.69
CA ASP A 72 9.08 -2.85 -0.91
C ASP A 72 9.12 -2.59 0.61
N ASP A 73 9.12 -1.33 1.05
CA ASP A 73 9.08 -0.90 2.46
C ASP A 73 8.22 0.37 2.60
N TYR A 74 6.90 0.24 2.40
CA TYR A 74 5.93 1.35 2.48
C TYR A 74 5.24 1.47 3.86
N PHE A 75 5.81 0.85 4.88
CA PHE A 75 5.30 0.89 6.25
C PHE A 75 6.08 1.89 7.09
N LEU A 76 5.37 2.72 7.84
CA LEU A 76 5.94 3.60 8.83
C LEU A 76 5.89 2.90 10.20
N GLU A 77 7.03 2.82 10.88
CA GLU A 77 7.08 2.34 12.26
C GLU A 77 6.71 3.48 13.21
N ASP A 78 5.68 3.27 14.03
CA ASP A 78 5.28 4.18 15.09
C ASP A 78 6.04 3.80 16.37
N ASN A 79 6.99 4.64 16.80
CA ASN A 79 7.89 4.39 17.93
C ASN A 79 7.26 4.78 19.29
N GLN A 80 5.96 4.53 19.50
CA GLN A 80 5.33 4.77 20.79
C GLN A 80 5.68 3.72 21.84
#